data_AF-A0A946MXP2-F1
#
_entry.id   AF-A0A946MXP2-F1
#
_cell.length_a   1.000
_cell.length_b   1.000
_cell.length_c   1.000
_cell.angle_alpha   90.00
_cell.angle_beta   90.00
_cell.angle_gamma   90.00
#
_symmetry.space_group_name_H-M   'P 1'
#
loop_
_entity.id
_entity.type
_entity.pdbx_description
1 polymer ?
#
loop_
_entity_poly.entity_id
_entity_poly.type
_entity_poly.pdbx_seq_one_letter_code
_entity_poly.pdbx_strand_id
1 'polypeptide(L)'
;MMRKHREIGKAGWGYTATTSIIGFIYFFPVLWIILTAFKTRTDALATPPKLFFTPTLDNFTSVFYRASITTGSSQATDMGLYFFNSIFIAGTSVGLALIVGTLAAYAFSRFPLRGNDTYLFIILTTRMMPPIVVIIPIFLMFRL
;
A
#
# COMPACT_ATOMS: atom_id res chain seq x y z
N MET A 1 30.65 -21.71 14.88
CA MET A 1 31.17 -21.22 13.58
C MET A 1 30.29 -21.77 12.45
N MET A 2 29.37 -20.97 11.89
CA MET A 2 28.62 -21.33 10.68
C MET A 2 28.64 -20.15 9.71
N ARG A 3 29.62 -20.16 8.81
CA ARG A 3 29.80 -19.12 7.80
C ARG A 3 29.09 -19.56 6.51
N LYS A 4 27.80 -19.23 6.39
CA LYS A 4 27.00 -19.44 5.16
C LYS A 4 27.65 -18.61 4.06
N HIS A 5 28.45 -19.26 3.22
CA HIS A 5 29.12 -18.63 2.09
C HIS A 5 28.05 -18.16 1.09
N ARG A 6 28.15 -16.89 0.73
CA ARG A 6 27.41 -16.24 -0.36
C ARG A 6 27.73 -16.97 -1.66
N GLU A 7 26.94 -17.98 -2.02
CA GLU A 7 26.94 -18.64 -3.33
C GLU A 7 26.38 -17.73 -4.46
N ILE A 8 26.29 -16.41 -4.23
CA ILE A 8 25.89 -15.44 -5.26
C ILE A 8 26.92 -15.38 -6.41
N GLY A 9 28.14 -15.89 -6.19
CA GLY A 9 29.20 -15.93 -7.21
C GLY A 9 29.13 -17.09 -8.20
N LYS A 10 28.22 -18.07 -8.02
CA LYS A 10 28.05 -19.21 -8.95
C LYS A 10 26.77 -19.16 -9.77
N ALA A 11 25.89 -18.19 -9.50
CA ALA A 11 24.77 -17.91 -10.37
C ALA A 11 25.32 -17.35 -11.68
N GLY A 12 25.46 -18.21 -12.70
CA GLY A 12 25.87 -17.79 -14.03
C GLY A 12 25.01 -16.62 -14.51
N TRP A 13 25.55 -15.80 -15.41
CA TRP A 13 24.91 -14.58 -15.91
C TRP A 13 23.46 -14.79 -16.39
N GLY A 14 23.08 -16.03 -16.75
CA GLY A 14 21.71 -16.41 -17.06
C GLY A 14 20.72 -16.33 -15.88
N TYR A 15 21.10 -16.77 -14.68
CA TYR A 15 20.21 -16.72 -13.51
C TYR A 15 20.01 -15.30 -12.99
N THR A 16 21.07 -14.49 -13.02
CA THR A 16 20.99 -13.07 -12.66
C THR A 16 20.14 -12.31 -13.68
N ALA A 17 20.35 -12.51 -14.98
CA ALA A 17 19.53 -11.92 -16.04
C ALA A 17 18.06 -12.32 -15.93
N THR A 18 17.77 -13.61 -15.69
CA THR A 18 16.39 -14.10 -15.54
C THR A 18 15.69 -13.46 -14.34
N THR A 19 16.38 -13.39 -13.19
CA THR A 19 15.82 -12.76 -11.98
C THR A 19 15.58 -11.26 -12.19
N SER A 20 16.49 -10.58 -12.89
CA SER A 20 16.32 -9.16 -13.24
C SER A 20 15.15 -8.92 -14.19
N ILE A 21 14.95 -9.77 -15.20
CA ILE A 21 13.81 -9.68 -16.13
C ILE A 21 12.49 -9.87 -15.38
N ILE A 22 12.41 -10.88 -14.52
CA ILE A 22 11.23 -11.12 -13.69
C ILE A 22 10.96 -9.91 -12.79
N GLY A 23 11.98 -9.41 -12.09
CA GLY A 23 11.87 -8.21 -11.27
C GLY A 23 11.37 -6.99 -12.05
N PHE A 24 11.86 -6.81 -13.28
CA PHE A 24 11.40 -5.73 -14.15
C PHE A 24 9.92 -5.87 -14.54
N ILE A 25 9.45 -7.08 -14.86
CA ILE A 25 8.04 -7.34 -15.18
C ILE A 25 7.13 -6.97 -14.01
N TYR A 26 7.50 -7.35 -12.78
CA TYR A 26 6.74 -6.99 -11.58
C TYR A 26 6.81 -5.50 -11.25
N PHE A 27 7.92 -4.84 -11.57
CA PHE A 27 8.10 -3.41 -11.36
C PHE A 27 7.44 -2.55 -12.45
N PHE A 28 7.19 -3.12 -13.63
CA PHE A 28 6.67 -2.38 -14.78
C PHE A 28 5.38 -1.59 -14.50
N PRO A 29 4.36 -2.11 -13.78
CA PRO A 29 3.18 -1.33 -13.42
C PRO A 29 3.49 -0.12 -12.52
N VAL A 30 4.46 -0.25 -11.61
CA VAL A 30 4.90 0.85 -10.74
C VAL A 30 5.60 1.92 -11.58
N LEU A 31 6.50 1.50 -12.48
CA LEU A 31 7.16 2.38 -13.43
C LEU A 31 6.13 3.13 -14.29
N TRP A 32 5.07 2.46 -14.73
CA TRP A 32 3.99 3.07 -15.50
C TRP A 32 3.25 4.17 -14.72
N ILE A 33 2.95 3.93 -13.44
CA ILE A 33 2.33 4.95 -12.57
C ILE A 33 3.24 6.16 -12.41
N ILE A 34 4.55 5.93 -12.20
CA ILE A 34 5.54 6.99 -12.06
C ILE A 34 5.61 7.82 -13.35
N LEU A 35 5.73 7.18 -14.52
CA LEU A 35 5.74 7.90 -15.81
C LEU A 35 4.47 8.71 -16.03
N THR A 36 3.31 8.16 -15.65
CA THR A 36 2.02 8.84 -15.79
C THR A 36 1.91 10.08 -14.91
N ALA A 37 2.56 10.10 -13.74
CA ALA A 37 2.59 11.27 -12.87
C ALA A 37 3.28 12.49 -13.50
N PHE A 38 4.15 12.29 -14.51
CA PHE A 38 4.80 13.37 -15.27
C PHE A 38 4.12 13.70 -16.60
N LYS A 39 3.03 13.01 -16.97
CA LYS A 39 2.27 13.28 -18.21
C LYS A 39 1.23 14.37 -17.99
N THR A 40 0.95 15.16 -19.02
CA THR A 40 -0.21 16.08 -18.99
C THR A 40 -1.52 15.28 -18.84
N ARG A 41 -2.58 15.88 -18.31
CA ARG A 41 -3.89 15.21 -18.15
C ARG A 41 -4.42 14.65 -19.48
N THR A 42 -4.18 15.36 -20.57
CA THR A 42 -4.55 14.94 -21.94
C THR A 42 -3.72 13.75 -22.42
N ASP A 43 -2.41 13.71 -22.12
CA ASP A 43 -1.54 12.59 -22.53
C ASP A 43 -1.72 11.35 -21.65
N ALA A 44 -2.10 11.54 -20.38
CA ALA A 44 -2.39 10.44 -19.45
C ALA A 44 -3.68 9.68 -19.83
N LEU A 45 -4.67 10.36 -20.42
CA LEU A 45 -5.95 9.79 -20.86
C LEU A 45 -5.98 9.45 -22.37
N ALA A 46 -4.87 9.65 -23.08
CA ALA A 46 -4.80 9.41 -24.52
C ALA A 46 -4.94 7.92 -24.86
N THR A 47 -5.74 7.63 -25.91
CA THR A 47 -5.87 6.31 -26.52
C THR A 47 -5.47 6.42 -28.00
N PRO A 48 -4.36 5.82 -28.46
CA PRO A 48 -3.43 4.93 -27.76
C PRO A 48 -2.47 5.67 -26.78
N PRO A 49 -1.89 4.95 -25.79
CA PRO A 49 -0.99 5.56 -24.80
C PRO A 49 0.27 6.15 -25.45
N LYS A 50 0.53 7.44 -25.22
CA LYS A 50 1.77 8.09 -25.69
C LYS A 50 2.95 7.67 -24.81
N LEU A 51 3.96 7.07 -25.42
CA LEU A 51 5.21 6.69 -24.76
C LEU A 51 6.19 7.86 -24.67
N PHE A 52 6.17 8.77 -25.66
CA PHE A 52 6.94 9.99 -25.67
C PHE A 52 6.05 11.17 -25.28
N PHE A 53 6.46 11.93 -24.26
CA PHE A 53 5.74 13.08 -23.73
C PHE A 53 6.74 14.09 -23.18
N THR A 54 6.31 15.34 -23.07
CA THR A 54 7.08 16.39 -22.38
C THR A 54 6.78 16.29 -20.88
N PRO A 55 7.76 15.94 -20.03
CA PRO A 55 7.52 15.79 -18.59
C PRO A 55 7.12 17.14 -17.98
N THR A 56 6.03 17.14 -17.20
CA THR A 56 5.58 18.30 -16.44
C THR A 56 5.58 18.03 -14.94
N LEU A 57 5.84 19.07 -14.15
CA LEU A 57 5.74 19.05 -12.69
C LEU A 57 4.40 19.63 -12.19
N ASP A 58 3.55 20.12 -13.09
CA ASP A 58 2.27 20.76 -12.74
C ASP A 58 1.32 19.80 -11.99
N ASN A 59 1.42 18.49 -12.26
CA ASN A 59 0.62 17.50 -11.54
C ASN A 59 0.91 17.53 -10.03
N PHE A 60 2.16 17.74 -9.62
CA PHE A 60 2.54 17.77 -8.20
C PHE A 60 2.01 19.00 -7.47
N THR A 61 1.97 20.16 -8.14
CA THR A 61 1.41 21.39 -7.56
C THR A 61 -0.12 21.37 -7.58
N SER A 62 -0.72 20.81 -8.63
CA SER A 62 -2.18 20.70 -8.79
C SER A 62 -2.87 19.82 -7.74
N VAL A 63 -2.12 18.94 -7.08
CA VAL A 63 -2.60 18.11 -5.95
C VAL A 63 -2.91 18.97 -4.72
N PHE A 64 -2.16 20.05 -4.51
CA PHE A 64 -2.33 20.96 -3.38
C PHE A 64 -3.17 22.19 -3.74
N TYR A 65 -3.23 22.57 -5.02
CA TYR A 65 -3.98 23.73 -5.49
C TYR A 65 -4.81 23.35 -6.71
N ARG A 66 -6.13 23.28 -6.56
CA ARG A 66 -7.04 23.01 -7.67
C ARG A 66 -7.61 24.33 -8.19
N ALA A 67 -7.47 24.56 -9.49
CA ALA A 67 -8.16 25.67 -10.13
C ALA A 67 -9.67 25.40 -10.11
N SER A 68 -10.44 26.25 -9.41
CA SER A 68 -11.90 26.19 -9.45
C SER A 68 -12.38 26.66 -10.82
N ILE A 69 -12.95 25.75 -11.61
CA ILE A 69 -13.49 26.03 -12.95
C ILE A 69 -14.60 27.12 -12.89
N THR A 70 -15.27 27.25 -11.74
CA THR A 70 -16.43 28.14 -11.54
C THR A 70 -16.05 29.57 -11.13
N THR A 71 -14.86 29.80 -10.58
CA THR A 71 -14.51 31.10 -9.95
C THR A 71 -13.16 31.68 -10.41
N GLY A 72 -12.38 30.93 -11.20
CA GLY A 72 -11.04 31.36 -11.64
C GLY A 72 -10.01 31.48 -10.51
N SER A 73 -10.40 31.17 -9.27
CA SER A 73 -9.56 31.21 -8.07
C SER A 73 -8.93 29.84 -7.84
N SER A 74 -7.63 29.81 -7.55
CA SER A 74 -6.94 28.62 -7.05
C SER A 74 -7.43 28.33 -5.62
N GLN A 75 -8.20 27.25 -5.44
CA GLN A 75 -8.58 26.79 -4.12
C GLN A 75 -7.53 25.79 -3.62
N ALA A 76 -7.04 25.99 -2.40
CA ALA A 76 -6.19 25.02 -1.74
C ALA A 76 -6.99 23.72 -1.55
N THR A 77 -6.41 22.61 -1.97
CA THR A 77 -6.94 21.27 -1.68
C THR A 77 -6.41 20.88 -0.31
N ASP A 78 -7.28 20.38 0.58
CA ASP A 78 -6.93 19.88 1.92
C ASP A 78 -6.08 18.58 1.89
N MET A 79 -5.31 18.36 0.81
CA MET A 79 -4.46 17.19 0.63
C MET A 79 -3.47 17.01 1.76
N GLY A 80 -2.91 18.11 2.29
CA GLY A 80 -2.02 18.05 3.45
C GLY A 80 -2.69 17.44 4.68
N LEU A 81 -3.96 17.78 4.92
CA LEU A 81 -4.77 17.21 5.99
C LEU A 81 -5.08 15.73 5.72
N TYR A 82 -5.46 15.37 4.48
CA TYR A 82 -5.72 13.97 4.13
C TYR A 82 -4.49 13.07 4.26
N PHE A 83 -3.32 13.59 3.88
CA PHE A 83 -2.05 12.91 4.02
C PHE A 83 -1.70 12.70 5.51
N PHE A 84 -1.84 13.75 6.32
CA PHE A 84 -1.60 13.66 7.76
C PHE A 84 -2.59 12.69 8.44
N ASN A 85 -3.88 12.78 8.14
CA ASN A 85 -4.89 11.86 8.66
C ASN A 85 -4.58 10.41 8.31
N SER A 86 -4.14 10.15 7.08
CA SER A 86 -3.78 8.79 6.64
C SER A 86 -2.57 8.25 7.41
N ILE A 87 -1.52 9.05 7.56
CA ILE A 87 -0.33 8.67 8.36
C ILE A 87 -0.71 8.44 9.81
N PHE A 88 -1.49 9.33 10.40
CA PHE A 88 -1.88 9.25 11.80
C PHE A 88 -2.75 8.03 12.08
N ILE A 89 -3.75 7.77 11.23
CA ILE A 89 -4.66 6.62 11.36
C ILE A 89 -3.87 5.32 11.15
N ALA A 90 -3.07 5.23 10.07
CA ALA A 90 -2.28 4.03 9.79
C ALA A 90 -1.24 3.76 10.88
N GLY A 91 -0.51 4.79 11.31
CA GLY A 91 0.52 4.69 12.34
C GLY A 91 -0.05 4.25 13.69
N THR A 92 -1.13 4.93 14.14
CA THR A 92 -1.81 4.58 15.40
C THR A 92 -2.42 3.17 15.32
N SER A 93 -3.05 2.81 14.21
CA SER A 93 -3.66 1.49 14.02
C SER A 93 -2.62 0.37 14.05
N VAL A 94 -1.51 0.50 13.32
CA VAL A 94 -0.42 -0.48 13.32
C VAL A 94 0.23 -0.57 14.70
N GLY A 95 0.47 0.57 15.36
CA GLY A 95 1.04 0.59 16.71
C GLY A 95 0.19 -0.17 17.71
N LEU A 96 -1.12 0.09 17.75
CA LEU A 96 -2.06 -0.61 18.62
C LEU A 96 -2.12 -2.11 18.28
N ALA A 97 -2.19 -2.45 16.99
CA ALA A 97 -2.23 -3.85 16.54
C ALA A 97 -0.97 -4.62 16.94
N LEU A 98 0.22 -4.00 16.87
CA LEU A 98 1.47 -4.60 17.29
C LEU A 98 1.55 -4.81 18.80
N ILE A 99 1.13 -3.82 19.60
CA ILE A 99 1.13 -3.92 21.06
C ILE A 99 0.23 -5.08 21.50
N VAL A 100 -1.04 -5.06 21.07
CA VAL A 100 -2.02 -6.08 21.46
C VAL A 100 -1.66 -7.44 20.86
N GLY A 101 -1.28 -7.47 19.59
CA GLY A 101 -0.94 -8.70 18.87
C GLY A 101 0.31 -9.39 19.42
N THR A 102 1.34 -8.63 19.79
CA THR A 102 2.58 -9.19 20.36
C THR A 102 2.34 -9.76 21.76
N LEU A 103 1.57 -9.05 22.60
CA LEU A 103 1.18 -9.54 23.93
C LEU A 103 0.36 -10.84 23.82
N ALA A 104 -0.61 -10.89 22.91
CA ALA A 104 -1.40 -12.08 22.65
C ALA A 104 -0.52 -13.24 22.13
N ALA A 105 0.35 -12.98 21.15
CA ALA A 105 1.27 -13.99 20.60
C ALA A 105 2.23 -14.54 21.66
N TYR A 106 2.73 -13.70 22.56
CA TYR A 106 3.56 -14.13 23.69
C TYR A 106 2.78 -15.05 24.62
N ALA A 107 1.53 -14.69 24.96
CA ALA A 107 0.69 -15.53 25.81
C ALA A 107 0.45 -16.92 25.21
N PHE A 108 0.09 -16.98 23.92
CA PHE A 108 -0.15 -18.24 23.21
C PHE A 108 1.10 -19.10 22.98
N SER A 109 2.28 -18.47 22.87
CA SER A 109 3.54 -19.20 22.66
C SER A 109 4.17 -19.72 23.94
N ARG A 110 3.94 -19.08 25.10
CA ARG A 110 4.61 -19.44 26.35
C ARG A 110 3.74 -20.17 27.36
N PHE A 111 2.44 -19.93 27.38
CA PHE A 111 1.55 -20.54 28.36
C PHE A 111 0.68 -21.64 27.73
N PRO A 112 0.55 -22.82 28.36
CA PRO A 112 -0.37 -23.86 27.92
C PRO A 112 -1.81 -23.47 28.26
N LEU A 113 -2.42 -22.67 27.38
CA LEU A 113 -3.82 -22.27 27.50
C LEU A 113 -4.74 -23.45 27.15
N ARG A 114 -5.75 -23.72 27.99
CA ARG A 114 -6.77 -24.75 27.70
C ARG A 114 -7.55 -24.33 26.46
N GLY A 115 -7.53 -25.14 25.40
CA GLY A 115 -8.23 -24.84 24.15
C GLY A 115 -7.49 -23.91 23.19
N ASN A 116 -6.15 -23.84 23.29
CA ASN A 116 -5.30 -23.00 22.43
C ASN A 116 -5.66 -23.09 20.93
N ASP A 117 -5.79 -24.31 20.40
CA ASP A 117 -6.10 -24.55 18.99
C ASP A 117 -7.46 -23.97 18.58
N THR A 118 -8.47 -24.06 19.45
CA THR A 118 -9.80 -23.48 19.19
C THR A 118 -9.74 -21.96 19.11
N TYR A 119 -9.01 -21.31 20.02
CA TYR A 119 -8.85 -19.85 20.00
C TYR A 119 -8.09 -19.38 18.75
N LEU A 120 -7.00 -20.06 18.39
CA LEU A 120 -6.24 -19.77 17.18
C LEU A 120 -7.10 -19.98 15.93
N PHE A 121 -7.90 -21.04 15.88
CA PHE A 121 -8.83 -21.31 14.79
C PHE A 121 -9.88 -20.21 14.62
N ILE A 122 -10.48 -19.72 15.71
CA ILE A 122 -11.46 -18.61 15.67
C ILE A 122 -10.81 -17.33 15.14
N ILE A 123 -9.60 -17.00 15.61
CA ILE A 123 -8.86 -15.81 15.18
C ILE A 123 -8.55 -15.88 13.68
N LEU A 124 -8.07 -17.03 13.20
CA LEU A 124 -7.78 -17.25 11.79
C LEU A 124 -9.02 -17.13 10.91
N THR A 125 -10.12 -17.78 11.32
CA THR A 125 -11.40 -17.73 10.58
C THR A 125 -11.92 -16.30 10.47
N THR A 126 -11.78 -15.50 11.52
CA THR A 126 -12.17 -14.08 11.51
C THR A 126 -11.37 -13.28 10.48
N ARG A 127 -10.10 -13.60 10.24
CA ARG A 127 -9.26 -12.94 9.21
C ARG A 127 -9.59 -13.36 7.77
N MET A 128 -10.24 -14.52 7.60
CA MET A 128 -10.70 -14.99 6.30
C MET A 128 -12.05 -14.40 5.91
N MET A 129 -12.76 -13.77 6.85
CA MET A 129 -14.03 -13.11 6.58
C MET A 129 -13.84 -11.98 5.56
N PRO A 130 -14.64 -11.93 4.49
CA PRO A 130 -14.51 -10.90 3.47
C PRO A 130 -14.88 -9.52 4.07
N PRO A 131 -14.01 -8.49 3.94
CA PRO A 131 -14.25 -7.18 4.55
C PRO A 131 -15.58 -6.52 4.17
N ILE A 132 -16.07 -6.80 2.96
CA ILE A 132 -17.34 -6.26 2.45
C ILE A 132 -18.56 -6.68 3.28
N VAL A 133 -18.53 -7.84 3.94
CA VAL A 133 -19.64 -8.31 4.78
C VAL A 133 -19.72 -7.51 6.08
N VAL A 134 -18.59 -7.01 6.56
CA VAL A 134 -18.47 -6.28 7.84
C VAL A 134 -18.80 -4.79 7.68
N ILE A 135 -18.69 -4.24 6.46
CA ILE A 135 -18.82 -2.79 6.25
C ILE A 135 -20.23 -2.25 6.57
N ILE A 136 -21.29 -2.98 6.19
CA ILE A 136 -22.69 -2.57 6.41
C ILE A 136 -23.01 -2.48 7.91
N PRO A 137 -22.78 -3.52 8.73
CA PRO A 137 -23.10 -3.44 10.15
C PRO A 137 -22.26 -2.37 10.88
N ILE A 138 -20.98 -2.20 10.53
CA ILE A 138 -20.16 -1.12 11.07
C ILE A 138 -20.77 0.25 10.71
N PHE A 139 -21.17 0.44 9.46
CA PHE A 139 -21.81 1.69 9.03
C PHE A 139 -23.09 1.96 9.81
N LEU A 140 -23.95 0.95 10.00
CA LEU A 140 -25.17 1.10 10.80
C LEU A 140 -24.89 1.42 12.28
N MET A 141 -23.80 0.89 12.84
CA MET A 141 -23.41 1.16 14.23
C MET A 141 -22.90 2.60 14.43
N PHE A 142 -22.24 3.19 13.43
CA PHE A 142 -21.71 4.56 13.46
C PHE A 142 -22.63 5.60 12.84
N ARG A 143 -23.70 5.17 12.14
CA ARG A 143 -24.77 6.04 11.65
C ARG A 143 -25.71 6.37 12.80
N LEU A 144 -25.39 7.45 13.53
CA LEU A 144 -26.29 8.12 14.46
C LEU A 144 -27.38 8.90 13.70
#